data_AF-A0A0S1XAU3-F1
#
_entry.id   AF-A0A0S1XAU3-F1
#
_cell.length_a   1.000
_cell.length_b   1.000
_cell.length_c   1.000
_cell.angle_alpha   90.00
_cell.angle_beta   90.00
_cell.angle_gamma   90.00
#
_symmetry.space_group_name_H-M   'P 1'
#
loop_
_entity.id
_entity.type
_entity.pdbx_description
1 polymer ?
#
loop_
_entity_poly.entity_id
_entity_poly.type
_entity_poly.pdbx_seq_one_letter_code
_entity_poly.pdbx_strand_id
1 'polypeptide(L)'
;MSETPVLASEVFKELAEKILPKEIEQQEVKPTSEPESEAEKPEEEQPRRKRRYIGKSARINAELIKEVLRELKYIASTSYQPDVVKSAERAARFLKVIIAENEDLFPGVLKPKS
;
A
#
# COMPACT_ATOMS: atom_id res chain seq x y z
N MET A 1 -19.66 -16.87 31.58
CA MET A 1 -18.98 -15.85 30.77
C MET A 1 -19.94 -15.47 29.66
N SER A 2 -20.50 -14.27 29.69
CA SER A 2 -21.50 -13.80 28.73
C SER A 2 -20.83 -12.81 27.78
N GLU A 3 -20.72 -13.20 26.51
CA GLU A 3 -20.16 -12.40 25.43
C GLU A 3 -21.03 -11.15 25.21
N THR A 4 -20.49 -9.98 25.51
CA THR A 4 -21.15 -8.70 25.22
C THR A 4 -21.18 -8.49 23.70
N PRO A 5 -22.34 -8.12 23.11
CA PRO A 5 -22.41 -7.89 21.67
C PRO A 5 -21.59 -6.64 21.32
N VAL A 6 -20.50 -6.83 20.58
CA VAL A 6 -19.66 -5.73 20.07
C VAL A 6 -20.46 -4.98 19.02
N LEU A 7 -20.69 -3.68 19.25
CA LEU A 7 -21.47 -2.85 18.36
C LEU A 7 -20.64 -2.46 17.14
N ALA A 8 -21.23 -2.53 15.94
CA ALA A 8 -20.53 -2.20 14.70
C ALA A 8 -19.93 -0.78 14.70
N SER A 9 -20.54 0.16 15.43
CA SER A 9 -20.04 1.53 15.61
C SER A 9 -18.69 1.60 16.32
N GLU A 10 -18.35 0.62 17.16
CA GLU A 10 -17.06 0.55 17.86
C GLU A 10 -15.98 0.05 16.89
N VAL A 11 -16.30 -0.94 16.06
CA VAL A 11 -15.39 -1.48 15.04
C VAL A 11 -15.00 -0.42 14.01
N PHE A 12 -15.94 0.43 13.59
CA PHE A 12 -15.64 1.50 12.63
C PHE A 12 -14.79 2.63 13.23
N LYS A 13 -14.97 2.95 14.51
CA LYS A 13 -14.11 3.94 15.20
C LYS A 13 -12.68 3.43 15.34
N GLU A 14 -12.51 2.16 15.73
CA GLU A 14 -11.17 1.54 15.80
C GLU A 14 -10.46 1.51 14.43
N LEU A 15 -11.22 1.28 13.35
CA LEU A 15 -10.67 1.32 11.99
C LEU A 15 -10.32 2.74 11.55
N ALA A 16 -11.15 3.74 11.87
CA ALA A 16 -10.89 5.13 11.53
C ALA A 16 -9.65 5.70 12.23
N GLU A 17 -9.43 5.33 13.51
CA GLU A 17 -8.22 5.70 14.26
C GLU A 17 -6.94 5.02 13.72
N LYS A 18 -7.06 3.85 13.09
CA LYS A 18 -5.92 3.14 12.48
C LYS A 18 -5.54 3.69 11.10
N ILE A 19 -6.47 4.33 10.38
CA ILE A 19 -6.28 4.72 8.97
C ILE A 19 -5.99 6.22 8.80
N LEU A 20 -6.39 7.06 9.75
CA LEU A 20 -6.12 8.50 9.71
C LEU A 20 -4.89 8.85 10.55
N PRO A 21 -3.74 9.23 9.95
CA PRO A 21 -2.60 9.72 10.72
C PRO A 21 -2.98 11.04 11.41
N LYS A 22 -2.83 11.07 12.73
CA LYS A 22 -2.80 12.30 13.52
C LYS A 22 -1.59 13.13 13.09
N GLU A 23 -1.84 14.43 12.87
CA GLU A 23 -0.89 15.53 12.98
C GLU A 23 0.22 15.60 11.92
N ILE A 24 -0.08 16.30 10.82
CA ILE A 24 0.91 17.13 10.14
C ILE A 24 0.92 18.47 10.90
N GLU A 25 1.70 18.54 11.97
CA GLU A 25 1.99 19.79 12.68
C GLU A 25 3.34 20.36 12.21
N GLN A 26 3.23 21.48 11.49
CA GLN A 26 3.99 22.73 11.62
C GLN A 26 5.52 22.76 11.43
N GLN A 27 5.89 23.80 10.67
CA GLN A 27 7.21 24.24 10.27
C GLN A 27 8.00 24.86 11.43
N GLU A 28 9.32 24.63 11.47
CA GLU A 28 10.28 25.66 11.89
C GLU A 28 11.45 25.70 10.89
N VAL A 29 11.47 26.77 10.09
CA VAL A 29 12.56 27.12 9.18
C VAL A 29 13.46 28.11 9.92
N LYS A 30 14.74 27.75 10.15
CA LYS A 30 15.76 28.71 10.56
C LYS A 30 16.36 29.40 9.31
N PRO A 31 16.53 30.74 9.30
CA PRO A 31 17.15 31.43 8.18
C PRO A 31 18.68 31.32 8.29
N THR A 32 19.33 30.82 7.24
CA THR A 32 20.77 31.00 7.03
C THR A 32 20.96 32.10 5.99
N SER A 33 21.77 33.08 6.34
CA SER A 33 22.13 34.27 5.59
C SER A 33 22.58 34.02 4.15
N GLU A 34 22.00 34.80 3.23
CA GLU A 34 22.52 35.16 1.90
C GLU A 34 23.88 35.91 2.00
N PRO A 35 24.68 36.14 0.91
CA PRO A 35 24.18 36.38 -0.45
C PRO A 35 25.06 35.95 -1.66
N GLU A 36 24.51 36.31 -2.84
CA GLU A 36 25.14 36.53 -4.16
C GLU A 36 25.47 35.32 -5.07
N SER A 37 24.68 35.12 -6.14
CA SER A 37 24.94 35.74 -7.46
C SER A 37 24.17 35.03 -8.59
N GLU A 38 23.57 35.87 -9.43
CA GLU A 38 23.35 35.75 -10.88
C GLU A 38 22.48 34.63 -11.49
N ALA A 39 21.58 35.12 -12.34
CA ALA A 39 20.53 34.42 -13.07
C ALA A 39 21.04 33.37 -14.06
N GLU A 40 20.32 32.25 -14.14
CA GLU A 40 19.88 31.63 -15.40
C GLU A 40 18.79 30.58 -15.08
N LYS A 41 17.60 30.72 -15.67
CA LYS A 41 16.58 29.66 -15.68
C LYS A 41 17.06 28.55 -16.61
N PRO A 42 16.92 27.28 -16.19
CA PRO A 42 16.00 26.45 -16.96
C PRO A 42 15.14 25.52 -16.07
N GLU A 43 13.92 25.33 -16.56
CA GLU A 43 13.02 24.17 -16.39
C GLU A 43 12.63 23.70 -14.98
N GLU A 44 11.32 23.59 -14.78
CA GLU A 44 10.70 22.91 -13.64
C GLU A 44 11.21 21.46 -13.55
N GLU A 45 12.27 21.24 -12.78
CA GLU A 45 12.66 19.91 -12.34
C GLU A 45 11.55 19.36 -11.45
N GLN A 46 10.64 18.59 -12.05
CA GLN A 46 9.79 17.69 -11.29
C GLN A 46 10.68 16.91 -10.33
N PRO A 47 10.38 16.85 -9.02
CA PRO A 47 11.23 16.18 -8.06
C PRO A 47 11.37 14.72 -8.48
N ARG A 48 12.56 14.37 -9.00
CA ARG A 48 12.89 12.98 -9.35
C ARG A 48 12.77 12.18 -8.08
N ARG A 49 11.67 11.43 -7.93
CA ARG A 49 11.46 10.52 -6.80
C ARG A 49 12.68 9.59 -6.75
N LYS A 50 13.57 9.81 -5.77
CA LYS A 50 14.74 8.96 -5.55
C LYS A 50 14.22 7.53 -5.48
N ARG A 51 14.73 6.65 -6.35
CA ARG A 51 14.32 5.24 -6.38
C ARG A 51 14.59 4.64 -5.00
N ARG A 52 13.53 4.30 -4.28
CA ARG A 52 13.66 3.65 -2.97
C ARG A 52 14.37 2.32 -3.16
N TYR A 53 15.41 2.05 -2.36
CA TYR A 53 16.11 0.78 -2.45
C TYR A 53 15.18 -0.34 -1.99
N ILE A 54 14.88 -1.26 -2.91
CA ILE A 54 14.10 -2.46 -2.61
C ILE A 54 15.08 -3.58 -2.30
N GLY A 55 15.02 -4.10 -1.07
CA GLY A 55 15.81 -5.25 -0.63
C GLY A 55 15.48 -6.55 -1.37
N LYS A 56 16.41 -7.50 -1.38
CA LYS A 56 16.25 -8.79 -2.09
C LYS A 56 15.03 -9.58 -1.60
N SER A 57 14.78 -9.61 -0.29
CA SER A 57 13.64 -10.30 0.32
C SER A 57 12.30 -9.73 -0.17
N ALA A 58 12.14 -8.41 -0.22
CA ALA A 58 10.93 -7.77 -0.71
C ALA A 58 10.64 -8.12 -2.18
N ARG A 59 11.66 -8.26 -3.02
CA ARG A 59 11.48 -8.71 -4.42
C ARG A 59 10.99 -10.14 -4.50
N ILE A 60 11.59 -11.04 -3.72
CA ILE A 60 11.18 -12.45 -3.67
C ILE A 60 9.73 -12.55 -3.17
N ASN A 61 9.40 -11.84 -2.09
CA ASN A 61 8.05 -11.77 -1.56
C ASN A 61 7.05 -11.24 -2.60
N ALA A 62 7.41 -10.18 -3.35
CA ALA A 62 6.58 -9.65 -4.41
C ALA A 62 6.30 -10.70 -5.52
N GLU A 63 7.31 -11.44 -5.96
CA GLU A 63 7.11 -12.50 -6.98
C GLU A 63 6.26 -13.65 -6.43
N LEU A 64 6.49 -14.10 -5.19
CA LEU A 64 5.67 -15.14 -4.56
C LEU A 64 4.20 -14.72 -4.46
N ILE A 65 3.93 -13.48 -4.02
CA ILE A 65 2.56 -12.98 -3.93
C ILE A 65 1.90 -12.85 -5.30
N LYS A 66 2.65 -12.50 -6.36
CA LYS A 66 2.10 -12.51 -7.73
C LYS A 66 1.65 -13.92 -8.12
N GLU A 67 2.43 -14.95 -7.81
CA GLU A 67 2.02 -16.33 -8.09
C GLU A 67 0.78 -16.73 -7.27
N VAL A 68 0.71 -16.37 -5.98
CA VAL A 68 -0.49 -16.60 -5.16
C VAL A 68 -1.73 -15.95 -5.78
N LEU A 69 -1.64 -14.70 -6.24
CA LEU A 69 -2.75 -14.02 -6.90
C LEU A 69 -3.16 -14.69 -8.22
N ARG A 70 -2.20 -15.27 -8.97
CA ARG A 70 -2.48 -16.04 -10.19
C ARG A 70 -3.18 -17.35 -9.87
N GLU A 71 -2.72 -18.07 -8.86
CA GLU A 71 -3.34 -19.33 -8.41
C GLU A 71 -4.77 -19.09 -7.93
N LEU A 72 -5.01 -18.05 -7.13
CA LEU A 72 -6.37 -17.70 -6.72
C LEU A 72 -7.27 -17.35 -7.91
N LYS A 73 -6.73 -16.65 -8.91
CA LYS A 73 -7.47 -16.37 -10.15
C LYS A 73 -7.75 -17.66 -10.93
N TYR A 74 -6.78 -18.56 -11.02
CA TYR A 74 -6.93 -19.85 -11.69
C TYR A 74 -8.03 -20.69 -11.02
N ILE A 75 -7.99 -20.85 -9.70
CA ILE A 75 -9.00 -21.56 -8.92
C ILE A 75 -10.39 -20.96 -9.14
N ALA A 76 -10.51 -19.62 -9.08
CA ALA A 76 -11.78 -18.94 -9.31
C ALA A 76 -12.33 -19.17 -10.73
N SER A 77 -11.46 -19.29 -11.73
CA SER A 77 -11.86 -19.50 -13.13
C SER A 77 -12.15 -20.96 -13.50
N THR A 78 -11.60 -21.93 -12.76
CA THR A 78 -11.68 -23.36 -13.09
C THR A 78 -12.63 -24.15 -12.18
N SER A 79 -12.93 -23.62 -10.98
CA SER A 79 -13.85 -24.29 -10.06
C SER A 79 -15.30 -24.15 -10.50
N TYR A 80 -16.03 -25.27 -10.50
CA TYR A 80 -17.49 -25.29 -10.70
C TYR A 80 -18.27 -25.10 -9.41
N GLN A 81 -17.59 -25.07 -8.25
CA GLN A 81 -18.22 -24.87 -6.95
C GLN A 81 -18.31 -23.37 -6.62
N PRO A 82 -19.52 -22.79 -6.54
CA PRO A 82 -19.68 -21.34 -6.40
C PRO A 82 -19.09 -20.79 -5.09
N ASP A 83 -19.10 -21.58 -4.01
CA ASP A 83 -18.54 -21.15 -2.72
C ASP A 83 -17.00 -21.09 -2.75
N VAL A 84 -16.36 -21.97 -3.51
CA VAL A 84 -14.91 -21.95 -3.73
C VAL A 84 -14.53 -20.72 -4.54
N VAL A 85 -15.28 -20.40 -5.61
CA VAL A 85 -15.06 -19.20 -6.42
C VAL A 85 -15.17 -17.94 -5.57
N LYS A 86 -16.26 -17.79 -4.81
CA LYS A 86 -16.46 -16.64 -3.90
C LYS A 86 -15.34 -16.52 -2.87
N SER A 87 -14.90 -17.64 -2.30
CA SER A 87 -13.83 -17.66 -1.31
C SER A 87 -12.49 -17.25 -1.92
N ALA A 88 -12.15 -17.75 -3.11
CA ALA A 88 -10.94 -17.40 -3.83
C ALA A 88 -10.91 -15.90 -4.20
N GLU A 89 -12.03 -15.37 -4.71
CA GLU A 89 -12.16 -13.94 -4.99
C GLU A 89 -12.02 -13.08 -3.74
N ARG A 90 -12.64 -13.49 -2.63
CA ARG A 90 -12.56 -12.77 -1.35
C ARG A 90 -11.13 -12.78 -0.80
N ALA A 91 -10.45 -13.91 -0.85
CA ALA A 91 -9.05 -14.02 -0.47
C ALA A 91 -8.16 -13.11 -1.33
N ALA A 92 -8.40 -13.06 -2.65
CA ALA A 92 -7.67 -12.17 -3.55
C ALA A 92 -7.92 -10.69 -3.22
N ARG A 93 -9.14 -10.30 -2.82
CA ARG A 93 -9.43 -8.91 -2.37
C ARG A 93 -8.68 -8.57 -1.09
N PHE A 94 -8.68 -9.47 -0.10
CA PHE A 94 -7.93 -9.25 1.14
C PHE A 94 -6.43 -9.12 0.89
N LEU A 95 -5.85 -10.00 0.07
CA LEU A 95 -4.45 -9.90 -0.31
C LEU A 95 -4.14 -8.57 -0.99
N LYS A 96 -4.98 -8.09 -1.91
CA LYS A 96 -4.78 -6.79 -2.56
C LYS A 96 -4.76 -5.63 -1.56
N VAL A 97 -5.62 -5.65 -0.55
CA VAL A 97 -5.61 -4.63 0.52
C VAL A 97 -4.31 -4.72 1.33
N ILE A 98 -3.92 -5.93 1.76
CA ILE A 98 -2.67 -6.15 2.52
C ILE A 98 -1.46 -5.67 1.71
N ILE A 99 -1.40 -5.98 0.41
CA ILE A 99 -0.31 -5.57 -0.47
C ILE A 99 -0.27 -4.04 -0.59
N ALA A 100 -1.42 -3.39 -0.75
CA ALA A 100 -1.50 -1.93 -0.86
C ALA A 100 -1.03 -1.23 0.42
N GLU A 101 -1.37 -1.77 1.59
CA GLU A 101 -0.91 -1.27 2.89
C GLU A 101 0.58 -1.55 3.14
N ASN A 102 1.14 -2.58 2.49
CA ASN A 102 2.51 -3.07 2.70
C ASN A 102 3.38 -3.01 1.43
N GLU A 103 3.34 -1.90 0.68
CA GLU A 103 4.09 -1.73 -0.58
C GLU A 103 5.62 -1.92 -0.41
N ASP A 104 6.15 -1.68 0.79
CA ASP A 104 7.57 -1.89 1.10
C ASP A 104 7.97 -3.37 1.12
N LEU A 105 7.04 -4.25 1.51
CA LEU A 105 7.24 -5.70 1.52
C LEU A 105 6.89 -6.34 0.18
N PHE A 106 5.96 -5.73 -0.57
CA PHE A 106 5.42 -6.25 -1.83
C PHE A 106 5.48 -5.22 -2.97
N PRO A 107 6.67 -4.73 -3.31
CA PRO A 107 6.82 -3.59 -4.21
C PRO A 107 6.35 -3.90 -5.63
N GLY A 108 5.48 -3.04 -6.17
CA GLY A 108 5.05 -3.11 -7.56
C GLY A 108 4.24 -4.36 -7.90
N VAL A 109 3.64 -5.04 -6.92
CA VAL A 109 2.78 -6.21 -7.17
C VAL A 109 1.46 -5.80 -7.83
N LEU A 110 0.84 -4.71 -7.37
CA LEU A 110 -0.43 -4.22 -7.91
C LEU A 110 -0.26 -3.28 -9.11
N LYS A 111 0.96 -2.82 -9.37
CA LYS A 111 1.22 -1.89 -10.47
C LYS A 111 1.33 -2.67 -11.78
N PRO A 112 0.61 -2.27 -12.83
CA PRO A 112 0.82 -2.86 -14.15
C PRO A 112 2.28 -2.62 -14.58
N LYS A 113 2.89 -3.61 -15.26
CA LYS A 113 4.18 -3.39 -15.92
C LYS A 113 3.94 -2.37 -17.04
N SER A 114 4.44 -1.15 -16.85
CA SER A 114 4.59 -0.15 -17.90
C SER A 114 5.60 -0.60 -18.94
#